data_AF-A0A1F4C1C7-F1
#
_entry.id   AF-A0A1F4C1C7-F1
#
_cell.length_a   1.000
_cell.length_b   1.000
_cell.length_c   1.000
_cell.angle_alpha   90.00
_cell.angle_beta   90.00
_cell.angle_gamma   90.00
#
_symmetry.space_group_name_H-M   'P 1'
#
loop_
_entity.id
_entity.type
_entity.pdbx_description
1 polymer ?
#
loop_
_entity_poly.entity_id
_entity_poly.type
_entity_poly.pdbx_seq_one_letter_code
_entity_poly.pdbx_strand_id
1 'polypeptide(L)'
;MQTIQSQVLEPRLQQIEADLMARIEVVFRQCPNLVGFALQDSAGLPDDMDKSGILRELFITEIDFVVPVHDDKHDEICNMINVTISDLICERHEAFELLRDRTFARVLH
;
A
#
# COMPACT_ATOMS: atom_id res chain seq x y z
N MET A 1 5.93 38.04 4.27
CA MET A 1 4.93 36.97 4.09
C MET A 1 5.65 35.76 3.53
N GLN A 2 5.54 34.62 4.21
CA GLN A 2 6.28 33.37 3.97
C GLN A 2 5.84 32.65 2.69
N THR A 3 6.79 32.26 1.83
CA THR A 3 6.59 31.30 0.73
C THR A 3 7.71 30.26 0.62
N ILE A 4 8.44 30.01 1.71
CA ILE A 4 9.62 29.10 1.72
C ILE A 4 9.22 27.63 2.05
N GLN A 5 7.93 27.35 2.27
CA GLN A 5 7.46 26.05 2.78
C GLN A 5 7.21 25.00 1.68
N SER A 6 7.10 25.39 0.39
CA SER A 6 6.75 24.44 -0.68
C SER A 6 7.93 23.65 -1.24
N GLN A 7 9.13 24.24 -1.31
CA GLN A 7 10.30 23.61 -1.98
C GLN A 7 11.00 22.53 -1.14
N VAL A 8 10.73 22.45 0.17
CA VAL A 8 11.35 21.47 1.09
C VAL A 8 10.44 20.27 1.34
N LEU A 9 9.15 20.40 1.05
CA LEU A 9 8.17 19.32 1.22
C LEU A 9 8.28 18.28 0.09
N GLU A 10 8.48 18.74 -1.14
CA GLU A 10 8.66 17.90 -2.33
C GLU A 10 9.80 16.87 -2.20
N PRO A 11 11.04 17.22 -1.79
CA PRO A 11 12.12 16.24 -1.66
C PRO A 11 11.88 15.22 -0.52
N ARG A 12 11.15 15.60 0.54
CA ARG A 12 10.79 14.66 1.61
C ARG A 12 9.74 13.66 1.14
N LEU A 13 8.71 14.14 0.42
CA LEU A 13 7.67 13.30 -0.15
C LEU A 13 8.27 12.28 -1.14
N GLN A 14 9.21 12.74 -1.98
CA GLN A 14 9.95 11.88 -2.91
C GLN A 14 10.79 10.81 -2.21
N GLN A 15 11.43 11.16 -1.09
CA GLN A 15 12.19 10.18 -0.30
C GLN A 15 11.27 9.14 0.36
N ILE A 16 10.10 9.57 0.85
CA ILE A 16 9.10 8.67 1.41
C ILE A 16 8.56 7.75 0.31
N GLU A 17 8.25 8.30 -0.87
CA GLU A 17 7.80 7.52 -2.01
C GLU A 17 8.87 6.51 -2.47
N ALA A 18 10.14 6.89 -2.52
CA ALA A 18 11.22 5.97 -2.88
C ALA A 18 11.40 4.83 -1.87
N ASP A 19 11.34 5.13 -0.57
CA ASP A 19 11.39 4.11 0.50
C ASP A 19 10.18 3.17 0.43
N LEU A 20 9.00 3.75 0.20
CA LEU A 20 7.77 3.02 -0.03
C LEU A 20 7.91 2.07 -1.23
N MET A 21 8.33 2.56 -2.40
CA MET A 21 8.52 1.74 -3.59
C MET A 21 9.53 0.61 -3.32
N ALA A 22 10.63 0.88 -2.61
CA ALA A 22 11.63 -0.12 -2.27
C ALA A 22 11.06 -1.25 -1.41
N ARG A 23 10.17 -0.94 -0.45
CA ARG A 23 9.48 -1.95 0.37
C ARG A 23 8.45 -2.75 -0.43
N ILE A 24 7.67 -2.08 -1.29
CA ILE A 24 6.74 -2.77 -2.19
C ILE A 24 7.49 -3.69 -3.16
N GLU A 25 8.66 -3.29 -3.65
CA GLU A 25 9.53 -4.15 -4.46
C GLU A 25 10.00 -5.39 -3.69
N VAL A 26 10.26 -5.29 -2.38
CA VAL A 26 10.59 -6.46 -1.54
C VAL A 26 9.41 -7.44 -1.51
N VAL A 27 8.17 -6.95 -1.37
CA VAL A 27 6.95 -7.78 -1.43
C VAL A 27 6.86 -8.53 -2.75
N PHE A 28 7.01 -7.83 -3.89
CA PHE A 28 7.00 -8.47 -5.21
C PHE A 28 8.14 -9.48 -5.41
N ARG A 29 9.32 -9.24 -4.82
CA ARG A 29 10.43 -10.21 -4.85
C ARG A 29 10.15 -11.45 -4.00
N GLN A 30 9.49 -11.30 -2.86
CA GLN A 30 9.10 -12.41 -2.00
C GLN A 30 7.94 -13.24 -2.59
N CYS A 31 7.08 -12.60 -3.38
CA CYS A 31 5.94 -13.22 -4.03
C CYS A 31 6.06 -13.14 -5.56
N PRO A 32 6.84 -14.04 -6.20
CA PRO A 32 7.08 -13.98 -7.64
C PRO A 32 5.81 -14.17 -8.50
N ASN A 33 4.78 -14.80 -7.94
CA ASN A 33 3.48 -15.01 -8.58
C ASN A 33 2.55 -13.80 -8.46
N LEU A 34 2.85 -12.81 -7.60
CA LEU A 34 2.05 -11.61 -7.42
C LEU A 34 2.26 -10.66 -8.62
N VAL A 35 1.17 -10.32 -9.31
CA VAL A 35 1.16 -9.37 -10.45
C VAL A 35 0.90 -7.97 -9.95
N GLY A 36 -0.04 -7.80 -9.03
CA GLY A 36 -0.39 -6.50 -8.51
C GLY A 36 -1.41 -6.57 -7.40
N PHE A 37 -1.61 -5.45 -6.73
CA PHE A 37 -2.66 -5.25 -5.74
C PHE A 37 -3.07 -3.78 -5.69
N ALA A 38 -4.31 -3.52 -5.31
CA ALA A 38 -4.85 -2.18 -5.11
C ALA A 38 -5.14 -1.93 -3.63
N LEU A 39 -4.80 -0.73 -3.15
CA LEU A 39 -5.12 -0.26 -1.82
C LEU A 39 -6.19 0.82 -1.88
N GLN A 40 -7.19 0.71 -1.02
CA GLN A 40 -8.27 1.69 -0.90
C GLN A 40 -8.45 2.10 0.56
N ASP A 41 -8.75 3.38 0.79
CA ASP A 41 -9.15 3.85 2.11
C ASP A 41 -10.55 3.30 2.46
N SER A 42 -10.79 3.11 3.76
CA SER A 42 -12.08 2.83 4.40
C SER A 42 -13.24 3.72 3.90
N ALA A 43 -12.93 4.95 3.47
CA ALA A 43 -13.89 5.88 2.87
C ALA A 43 -14.45 5.39 1.53
N GLY A 44 -13.68 4.60 0.77
CA GLY A 44 -14.07 4.04 -0.51
C GLY A 44 -14.77 2.68 -0.44
N LEU A 45 -14.74 2.03 0.73
CA LEU A 45 -15.40 0.74 0.95
C LEU A 45 -16.91 0.89 1.17
N PRO A 46 -17.71 -0.13 0.83
CA PRO A 46 -19.15 -0.10 1.10
C PRO A 46 -19.44 -0.03 2.61
N ASP A 47 -20.61 0.53 2.95
CA ASP A 47 -21.01 0.86 4.33
C ASP A 47 -21.41 -0.34 5.18
N ASP A 48 -21.49 -1.53 4.58
CA ASP A 48 -21.74 -2.81 5.26
C ASP A 48 -20.49 -3.43 5.89
N MET A 49 -19.30 -2.87 5.60
CA MET A 49 -18.05 -3.23 6.26
C MET A 49 -17.99 -2.60 7.66
N ASP A 50 -17.60 -3.39 8.67
CA ASP A 50 -17.40 -2.88 10.02
C ASP A 50 -16.18 -1.94 10.06
N LYS A 51 -16.45 -0.63 9.98
CA LYS A 51 -15.46 0.45 10.06
C LYS A 51 -15.30 0.99 11.49
N SER A 52 -15.97 0.39 12.48
CA SER A 52 -16.03 0.91 13.85
C SER A 52 -14.69 0.74 14.57
N GLY A 53 -14.00 1.84 14.82
CA GLY A 53 -12.74 1.87 15.57
C GLY A 53 -11.48 2.05 14.70
N ILE A 54 -11.66 2.17 13.40
CA ILE A 54 -10.61 2.16 12.40
C ILE A 54 -10.38 3.59 11.90
N LEU A 55 -9.35 4.27 12.41
CA LEU A 55 -8.91 5.57 11.91
C LEU A 55 -7.77 5.34 10.92
N ARG A 56 -8.03 5.54 9.61
CA ARG A 56 -7.03 5.47 8.51
C ARG A 56 -6.46 4.07 8.26
N GLU A 57 -7.32 3.08 7.99
CA GLU A 57 -6.86 1.81 7.43
C GLU A 57 -6.94 1.80 5.91
N LEU A 58 -5.95 1.15 5.31
CA LEU A 58 -5.92 0.82 3.91
C LEU A 58 -6.28 -0.66 3.75
N PHE A 59 -7.14 -0.94 2.80
CA PHE A 59 -7.63 -2.27 2.49
C PHE A 59 -7.15 -2.69 1.12
N ILE A 60 -6.75 -3.96 1.00
CA ILE A 60 -6.49 -4.58 -0.29
C ILE A 60 -7.85 -4.86 -0.94
N THR A 61 -8.18 -4.12 -2.00
CA THR A 61 -9.46 -4.28 -2.72
C THR A 61 -9.33 -5.20 -3.93
N GLU A 62 -8.15 -5.23 -4.54
CA GLU A 62 -7.84 -6.06 -5.68
C GLU A 62 -6.46 -6.69 -5.47
N ILE A 63 -6.31 -7.95 -5.86
CA ILE A 63 -5.04 -8.66 -5.86
C ILE A 63 -5.01 -9.66 -7.01
N ASP A 64 -3.94 -9.59 -7.81
CA ASP A 64 -3.80 -10.37 -9.03
C ASP A 64 -2.55 -11.25 -8.98
N PHE A 65 -2.68 -12.46 -9.50
CA PHE A 65 -1.61 -13.45 -9.58
C PHE A 65 -1.41 -13.97 -11.01
N VAL A 66 -0.16 -14.31 -11.36
CA VAL A 66 0.19 -14.87 -12.67
C VAL A 66 -0.46 -16.24 -12.87
N VAL A 67 -0.54 -17.01 -11.78
CA VAL A 67 -1.16 -18.34 -11.73
C VAL A 67 -2.07 -18.36 -10.50
N PRO A 68 -3.26 -18.98 -10.58
CA PRO A 68 -4.12 -19.16 -9.41
C PRO A 68 -3.33 -19.79 -8.25
N VAL A 69 -3.43 -19.19 -7.08
CA VAL A 69 -2.85 -19.69 -5.84
C VAL A 69 -3.94 -20.33 -4.98
N HIS A 70 -3.57 -21.22 -4.07
CA HIS A 70 -4.50 -21.75 -3.07
C HIS A 70 -4.90 -20.67 -2.07
N ASP A 71 -6.10 -20.78 -1.51
CA ASP A 71 -6.66 -19.82 -0.54
C ASP A 71 -5.70 -19.55 0.64
N ASP A 72 -5.08 -20.59 1.21
CA ASP A 72 -4.08 -20.43 2.28
C ASP A 72 -2.92 -19.50 1.86
N LYS A 73 -2.48 -19.62 0.59
CA LYS A 73 -1.39 -18.81 0.06
C LYS A 73 -1.85 -17.40 -0.29
N HIS A 74 -3.08 -17.25 -0.76
CA HIS A 74 -3.71 -15.96 -0.97
C HIS A 74 -3.75 -15.16 0.34
N ASP A 75 -4.25 -15.76 1.41
CA ASP A 75 -4.37 -15.11 2.72
C ASP A 75 -3.00 -14.79 3.34
N GLU A 76 -2.02 -15.69 3.18
CA GLU A 76 -0.63 -15.43 3.60
C GLU A 76 -0.07 -14.17 2.92
N ILE A 77 -0.31 -14.02 1.61
CA ILE A 77 0.18 -12.88 0.83
C ILE A 77 -0.56 -11.60 1.22
N CYS A 78 -1.89 -11.64 1.37
CA CYS A 78 -2.68 -10.52 1.86
C CYS A 78 -2.20 -10.05 3.24
N ASN A 79 -1.97 -10.98 4.18
CA ASN A 79 -1.47 -10.66 5.50
C ASN A 79 -0.06 -10.04 5.44
N MET A 80 0.83 -10.59 4.62
CA MET A 80 2.19 -10.05 4.44
C MET A 80 2.17 -8.63 3.87
N ILE A 81 1.30 -8.35 2.88
CA ILE A 81 1.09 -7.00 2.35
C ILE A 81 0.56 -6.08 3.46
N ASN A 82 -0.50 -6.48 4.17
CA ASN A 82 -1.09 -5.68 5.26
C ASN A 82 -0.09 -5.34 6.36
N VAL A 83 0.73 -6.29 6.80
CA VAL A 83 1.80 -6.04 7.78
C VAL A 83 2.81 -5.05 7.22
N THR A 84 3.27 -5.22 5.98
CA THR A 84 4.26 -4.32 5.34
C THR A 84 3.73 -2.88 5.25
N ILE A 85 2.46 -2.72 4.87
CA ILE A 85 1.78 -1.42 4.78
C ILE A 85 1.57 -0.81 6.16
N SER A 86 1.15 -1.61 7.15
CA SER A 86 0.95 -1.14 8.52
C SER A 86 2.26 -0.65 9.14
N ASP A 87 3.35 -1.40 8.98
CA ASP A 87 4.68 -1.01 9.45
C ASP A 87 5.13 0.31 8.80
N LEU A 88 4.90 0.46 7.49
CA LEU A 88 5.18 1.70 6.75
C LEU A 88 4.43 2.92 7.29
N ILE A 89 3.13 2.78 7.55
CA ILE A 89 2.29 3.87 8.07
C ILE A 89 2.66 4.18 9.53
N CYS A 90 2.93 3.16 10.35
CA CYS A 90 3.39 3.33 11.73
C CYS A 90 4.73 4.07 11.80
N GLU A 91 5.67 3.74 10.92
CA GLU A 91 6.95 4.45 10.83
C GLU A 91 6.79 5.87 10.26
N ARG A 92 5.92 6.03 9.25
CA ARG A 92 5.70 7.29 8.52
C ARG A 92 4.22 7.49 8.21
N HIS A 93 3.52 8.23 9.08
CA HIS A 93 2.10 8.56 8.88
C HIS A 93 1.82 9.26 7.53
N GLU A 94 2.80 9.97 6.95
CA GLU A 94 2.71 10.61 5.63
C GLU A 94 2.58 9.59 4.48
N ALA A 95 3.06 8.34 4.67
CA ALA A 95 2.94 7.28 3.67
C ALA A 95 1.48 6.88 3.41
N PHE A 96 0.58 7.07 4.38
CA PHE A 96 -0.85 6.81 4.23
C PHE A 96 -1.43 7.56 3.03
N GLU A 97 -1.13 8.86 2.90
CA GLU A 97 -1.62 9.69 1.78
C GLU A 97 -1.05 9.28 0.43
N LEU A 98 0.14 8.65 0.41
CA LEU A 98 0.79 8.16 -0.81
C LEU A 98 0.30 6.77 -1.25
N LEU A 99 -0.28 6.04 -0.31
CA LEU A 99 -0.76 4.67 -0.48
C LEU A 99 -2.27 4.59 -0.73
N ARG A 100 -3.04 5.56 -0.20
CA ARG A 100 -4.49 5.58 -0.39
C ARG A 100 -4.86 5.67 -1.86
N ASP A 101 -5.87 4.90 -2.24
CA ASP A 101 -6.44 4.86 -3.59
C ASP A 101 -5.37 4.58 -4.68
N ARG A 102 -4.35 3.78 -4.36
CA ARG A 102 -3.21 3.49 -5.24
C ARG A 102 -3.15 2.01 -5.60
N THR A 103 -2.87 1.75 -6.87
CA THR A 103 -2.61 0.40 -7.40
C THR A 103 -1.11 0.21 -7.61
N PHE A 104 -0.60 -0.93 -7.15
CA PHE A 104 0.76 -1.38 -7.36
C PHE A 104 0.74 -2.56 -8.31
N ALA A 105 1.38 -2.42 -9.47
CA ALA A 105 1.51 -3.50 -10.43
C ALA A 105 2.99 -3.71 -10.74
N ARG A 106 3.37 -4.98 -10.84
CA ARG A 106 4.68 -5.39 -11.30
C ARG A 106 4.77 -5.19 -12.81
N VAL A 107 5.86 -4.58 -13.26
CA VAL A 107 6.19 -4.54 -14.68
C VAL A 107 6.64 -5.93 -15.11
N LEU A 108 5.80 -6.61 -15.89
CA LEU A 108 6.15 -7.85 -16.58
C LEU A 108 6.90 -7.45 -17.85
N HIS A 109 8.23 -7.57 -17.82
CA HIS A 109 9.11 -7.34 -18.97
C HIS A 109 9.14 -8.56 -19.91
#